data_AF-A0A660S095-F1
#
_entry.id   AF-A0A660S095-F1
#
_cell.length_a   1.000
_cell.length_b   1.000
_cell.length_c   1.000
_cell.angle_alpha   90.00
_cell.angle_beta   90.00
_cell.angle_gamma   90.00
#
_symmetry.space_group_name_H-M   'P 1'
#
loop_
_entity.id
_entity.type
_entity.pdbx_description
1 polymer ?
#
loop_
_entity_poly.entity_id
_entity_poly.type
_entity_poly.pdbx_seq_one_letter_code
_entity_poly.pdbx_strand_id
1 'polypeptide(L)'
;EISIGDYVVFGGEVASLVLIETIARLIPGVVGKKDSVEKESFSAGLLKYPCYTRPRDFMGYKVPDILLSGNHAEIEKYRRKQSLEITLRRKPYLFKEIELSEEDKKIIAELLKIQRFYIFLVHYPVFNKNGEKIASAIANFDLHDLSRLARTYGLKGVYIIQPLEDQRKLAEELIDYWLTKKGAQYNPLRKEAIKLVKIFETLDSAILEVESIEGERPILLGTDASPKRKYVKCEEIRNLLWEKPLALVLGTAWGLCDEVLDRCDYFLEPIWGRLDTYNHLSVRSAASIFIDRILGIYSYYKKY
;
A
#
# COMPACT_ATOMS: atom_id res chain seq x y z
N GLU A 1 -28.20 8.64 -20.04
CA GLU A 1 -28.65 8.36 -18.66
C GLU A 1 -27.59 8.91 -17.70
N ILE A 2 -27.99 9.39 -16.52
CA ILE A 2 -27.07 9.93 -15.50
C ILE A 2 -27.33 9.18 -14.20
N SER A 3 -26.26 8.70 -13.56
CA SER A 3 -26.29 8.13 -12.21
C SER A 3 -25.55 9.04 -11.23
N ILE A 4 -26.03 9.12 -9.99
CA ILE A 4 -25.38 9.85 -8.89
C ILE A 4 -24.56 8.92 -7.97
N GLY A 5 -24.49 7.62 -8.29
CA GLY A 5 -23.61 6.65 -7.63
C GLY A 5 -24.10 5.20 -7.71
N ASP A 6 -23.27 4.28 -7.20
CA ASP A 6 -23.51 2.83 -7.26
C ASP A 6 -24.43 2.35 -6.12
N TYR A 7 -25.66 2.86 -6.09
CA TYR A 7 -26.68 2.50 -5.11
C TYR A 7 -28.08 2.72 -5.70
N VAL A 8 -29.08 2.02 -5.14
CA VAL A 8 -30.48 2.13 -5.57
C VAL A 8 -31.23 3.13 -4.70
N VAL A 9 -31.96 4.05 -5.32
CA VAL A 9 -32.87 5.00 -4.67
C VAL A 9 -34.32 4.71 -5.08
N PHE A 10 -35.30 5.12 -4.26
CA PHE A 10 -36.73 4.88 -4.53
C PHE A 10 -37.24 5.52 -5.83
N GLY A 11 -36.65 6.62 -6.27
CA GLY A 11 -37.08 7.38 -7.43
C GLY A 11 -36.04 8.40 -7.89
N GLY A 12 -36.22 8.94 -9.09
CA GLY A 12 -35.27 9.86 -9.74
C GLY A 12 -35.26 11.27 -9.15
N GLU A 13 -36.19 11.61 -8.27
CA GLU A 13 -36.36 12.94 -7.67
C GLU A 13 -35.11 13.35 -6.88
N VAL A 14 -34.55 12.43 -6.08
CA VAL A 14 -33.32 12.69 -5.31
C VAL A 14 -32.14 12.94 -6.25
N ALA A 15 -31.99 12.14 -7.30
CA ALA A 15 -30.95 12.34 -8.31
C ALA A 15 -31.11 13.67 -9.05
N SER A 16 -32.35 14.04 -9.36
CA SER A 16 -32.68 15.30 -10.04
C SER A 16 -32.36 16.51 -9.17
N LEU A 17 -32.68 16.46 -7.87
CA LEU A 17 -32.36 17.53 -6.92
C LEU A 17 -30.85 17.69 -6.73
N VAL A 18 -30.08 16.60 -6.65
CA VAL A 18 -28.61 16.66 -6.57
C VAL A 18 -28.03 17.30 -7.83
N LEU A 19 -28.55 16.96 -9.02
CA LEU A 19 -28.11 17.58 -10.27
C LEU A 19 -28.45 19.08 -10.32
N ILE A 20 -29.67 19.46 -9.95
CA ILE A 20 -30.08 20.87 -9.91
C ILE A 20 -29.21 21.65 -8.93
N GLU A 21 -28.97 21.12 -7.73
CA GLU A 21 -28.15 21.77 -6.70
C GLU A 21 -26.70 21.97 -7.18
N THR A 22 -26.06 20.91 -7.68
CA THR A 22 -24.67 20.96 -8.16
C THR A 22 -24.48 21.92 -9.33
N ILE A 23 -25.42 21.97 -10.28
CA ILE A 23 -25.38 22.89 -11.43
C ILE A 23 -25.69 24.32 -11.01
N ALA A 24 -26.70 24.53 -10.15
CA ALA A 24 -27.09 25.87 -9.69
C ALA A 24 -25.94 26.59 -8.97
N ARG A 25 -25.08 25.86 -8.26
CA ARG A 25 -23.89 26.41 -7.59
C ARG A 25 -22.86 27.02 -8.57
N LEU A 26 -22.88 26.61 -9.83
CA LEU A 26 -22.01 27.16 -10.88
C LEU A 26 -22.56 28.47 -11.47
N ILE A 27 -23.83 28.82 -11.18
CA ILE A 27 -24.45 30.04 -11.68
C ILE A 27 -23.94 31.25 -10.88
N PRO A 28 -23.40 32.30 -11.54
CA PRO A 28 -22.94 33.51 -10.86
C PRO A 28 -24.03 34.15 -10.00
N GLY A 29 -23.71 34.47 -8.75
CA GLY A 29 -24.63 35.09 -7.80
C GLY A 29 -25.37 34.12 -6.87
N VAL A 30 -25.33 32.81 -7.15
CA VAL A 30 -25.92 31.79 -6.26
C VAL A 30 -25.03 31.51 -5.05
N VAL A 31 -23.71 31.37 -5.27
CA VAL A 31 -22.72 31.20 -4.19
C VAL A 31 -22.04 32.53 -3.90
N GLY A 32 -22.01 32.94 -2.64
CA GLY A 32 -21.62 34.31 -2.25
C GLY A 32 -20.22 34.74 -2.71
N LYS A 33 -19.20 33.90 -2.54
CA LYS A 33 -17.82 34.17 -3.03
C LYS A 33 -17.42 33.11 -4.05
N LYS A 34 -17.01 33.53 -5.25
CA LYS A 34 -16.52 32.66 -6.33
C LYS A 34 -15.40 31.72 -5.87
N ASP A 35 -14.44 32.24 -5.11
CA ASP A 35 -13.36 31.47 -4.48
C ASP A 35 -13.82 30.23 -3.69
N SER A 36 -15.05 30.25 -3.17
CA SER A 36 -15.59 29.12 -2.39
C SER A 36 -15.77 27.89 -3.29
N VAL A 37 -16.22 28.11 -4.52
CA VAL A 37 -16.43 27.05 -5.52
C VAL A 37 -15.08 26.60 -6.09
N GLU A 38 -14.14 27.52 -6.32
CA GLU A 38 -12.81 27.20 -6.85
C GLU A 38 -11.95 26.38 -5.88
N LYS A 39 -12.11 26.61 -4.56
CA LYS A 39 -11.33 25.95 -3.49
C LYS A 39 -12.07 24.77 -2.84
N GLU A 40 -13.04 24.20 -3.55
CA GLU A 40 -13.77 23.01 -3.11
C GLU A 40 -13.10 21.70 -3.53
N SER A 41 -13.54 20.61 -2.90
CA SER A 41 -13.13 19.27 -3.33
C SER A 41 -13.50 19.07 -4.79
N PHE A 42 -12.63 18.40 -5.55
CA PHE A 42 -12.76 18.09 -6.97
C PHE A 42 -12.63 19.28 -7.92
N SER A 43 -12.83 20.54 -7.49
CA SER A 43 -12.65 21.72 -8.34
C SER A 43 -11.24 21.84 -8.93
N ALA A 44 -10.23 21.49 -8.13
CA ALA A 44 -8.83 21.40 -8.56
C ALA A 44 -8.33 19.95 -8.66
N GLY A 45 -9.24 18.97 -8.81
CA GLY A 45 -8.89 17.54 -8.90
C GLY A 45 -8.48 16.88 -7.58
N LEU A 46 -8.42 17.61 -6.45
CA LEU A 46 -8.06 17.07 -5.13
C LEU A 46 -9.19 17.24 -4.11
N LEU A 47 -9.08 16.55 -2.97
CA LEU A 47 -9.93 16.80 -1.81
C LEU A 47 -9.50 18.07 -1.07
N LYS A 48 -10.46 18.82 -0.56
CA LYS A 48 -10.20 20.02 0.24
C LYS A 48 -9.48 19.68 1.55
N TYR A 49 -8.58 20.56 1.96
CA TYR A 49 -7.90 20.51 3.26
C TYR A 49 -8.87 20.72 4.45
N PRO A 50 -8.48 20.36 5.68
CA PRO A 50 -9.28 20.59 6.88
C PRO A 50 -9.52 22.08 7.15
N CYS A 51 -10.75 22.43 7.50
CA CYS A 51 -11.13 23.78 7.90
C CYS A 51 -11.29 23.85 9.41
N TYR A 52 -10.79 24.93 10.01
CA TYR A 52 -10.87 25.19 11.43
C TYR A 52 -11.63 26.50 11.69
N THR A 53 -12.36 26.56 12.79
CA THR A 53 -13.06 27.77 13.25
C THR A 53 -12.89 27.91 14.77
N ARG A 54 -13.42 28.98 15.33
CA ARG A 54 -13.39 29.22 16.78
C ARG A 54 -14.19 28.13 17.52
N PRO A 55 -13.76 27.71 18.72
CA PRO A 55 -12.59 28.19 19.50
C PRO A 55 -11.25 27.60 19.04
N ARG A 56 -10.13 28.21 19.46
CA ARG A 56 -8.76 27.77 19.09
C ARG A 56 -8.36 26.42 19.67
N ASP A 57 -8.92 26.08 20.82
CA ASP A 57 -8.79 24.79 21.47
C ASP A 57 -10.20 24.29 21.74
N PHE A 58 -10.53 23.13 21.19
CA PHE A 58 -11.80 22.48 21.41
C PHE A 58 -11.53 21.07 21.95
N MET A 59 -11.82 20.84 23.24
CA MET A 59 -11.61 19.55 23.91
C MET A 59 -10.16 19.01 23.81
N GLY A 60 -9.15 19.89 23.78
CA GLY A 60 -7.75 19.51 23.62
C GLY A 60 -7.27 19.41 22.17
N TYR A 61 -8.19 19.48 21.19
CA TYR A 61 -7.84 19.59 19.77
C TYR A 61 -7.54 21.04 19.42
N LYS A 62 -6.26 21.35 19.23
CA LYS A 62 -5.77 22.69 18.92
C LYS A 62 -5.78 22.97 17.43
N VAL A 63 -6.16 24.19 17.06
CA VAL A 63 -5.93 24.70 15.70
C VAL A 63 -4.42 24.78 15.45
N PRO A 64 -3.91 24.26 14.32
CA PRO A 64 -2.49 24.33 13.98
C PRO A 64 -1.94 25.75 14.06
N ASP A 65 -0.82 25.95 14.75
CA ASP A 65 -0.22 27.27 14.98
C ASP A 65 0.07 28.02 13.66
N ILE A 66 0.40 27.29 12.60
CA ILE A 66 0.63 27.86 11.26
C ILE A 66 -0.59 28.61 10.73
N LEU A 67 -1.81 28.16 11.05
CA LEU A 67 -3.07 28.82 10.66
C LEU A 67 -3.34 30.09 11.48
N LEU A 68 -2.66 30.26 12.62
CA LEU A 68 -2.75 31.43 13.48
C LEU A 68 -1.65 32.46 13.21
N SER A 69 -0.65 32.11 12.40
CA SER A 69 0.55 32.93 12.14
C SER A 69 0.29 34.20 11.31
N GLY A 70 -0.82 34.26 10.56
CA GLY A 70 -1.09 35.32 9.59
C GLY A 70 -0.23 35.27 8.32
N ASN A 71 0.72 34.32 8.20
CA ASN A 71 1.55 34.17 7.03
C ASN A 71 0.78 33.42 5.92
N HIS A 72 0.20 34.17 4.98
CA HIS A 72 -0.61 33.62 3.89
C HIS A 72 0.13 32.58 3.03
N ALA A 73 1.42 32.77 2.77
CA ALA A 73 2.20 31.84 1.95
C ALA A 73 2.39 30.50 2.64
N GLU A 74 2.75 30.50 3.92
CA GLU A 74 2.94 29.28 4.70
C GLU A 74 1.61 28.56 5.00
N ILE A 75 0.53 29.32 5.20
CA ILE A 75 -0.82 28.77 5.33
C ILE A 75 -1.21 28.02 4.04
N GLU A 76 -0.93 28.57 2.86
CA GLU A 76 -1.29 27.94 1.60
C GLU A 76 -0.46 26.67 1.34
N LYS A 77 0.84 26.68 1.65
CA LYS A 77 1.67 25.47 1.62
C LYS A 77 1.14 24.38 2.54
N TYR A 78 0.77 24.75 3.77
CA TYR A 78 0.18 23.82 4.73
C TYR A 78 -1.13 23.22 4.20
N ARG A 79 -2.02 24.06 3.67
CA ARG A 79 -3.29 23.65 3.06
C ARG A 79 -3.08 22.71 1.88
N ARG A 80 -2.14 23.02 0.98
CA ARG A 80 -1.79 22.15 -0.15
C ARG A 80 -1.31 20.79 0.34
N LYS A 81 -0.37 20.74 1.29
CA LYS A 81 0.12 19.49 1.89
C LYS A 81 -1.02 18.65 2.51
N GLN A 82 -1.93 19.28 3.26
CA GLN A 82 -3.07 18.59 3.86
C GLN A 82 -4.07 18.07 2.82
N SER A 83 -4.32 18.84 1.76
CA SER A 83 -5.15 18.42 0.63
C SER A 83 -4.56 17.18 -0.06
N LEU A 84 -3.25 17.18 -0.33
CA LEU A 84 -2.55 16.01 -0.90
C LEU A 84 -2.64 14.80 0.01
N GLU A 85 -2.40 14.96 1.32
CA GLU A 85 -2.47 13.86 2.29
C GLU A 85 -3.86 13.22 2.35
N ILE A 86 -4.92 14.03 2.49
CA ILE A 86 -6.29 13.53 2.56
C ILE A 86 -6.71 12.86 1.25
N THR A 87 -6.32 13.45 0.12
CA THR A 87 -6.56 12.86 -1.20
C THR A 87 -5.87 11.51 -1.31
N LEU A 88 -4.60 11.42 -0.92
CA LEU A 88 -3.83 10.19 -0.98
C LEU A 88 -4.45 9.11 -0.10
N ARG A 89 -4.85 9.42 1.13
CA ARG A 89 -5.48 8.45 2.03
C ARG A 89 -6.85 7.99 1.55
N ARG A 90 -7.71 8.90 1.08
CA ARG A 90 -9.13 8.61 0.83
C ARG A 90 -9.49 8.34 -0.63
N LYS A 91 -8.88 9.06 -1.57
CA LYS A 91 -9.17 8.99 -3.01
C LYS A 91 -7.90 9.09 -3.87
N PRO A 92 -6.94 8.17 -3.70
CA PRO A 92 -5.66 8.23 -4.42
C PRO A 92 -5.81 8.14 -5.95
N TYR A 93 -6.92 7.59 -6.46
CA TYR A 93 -7.20 7.55 -7.89
C TYR A 93 -7.33 8.93 -8.55
N LEU A 94 -7.64 9.99 -7.77
CA LEU A 94 -7.73 11.36 -8.30
C LEU A 94 -6.40 11.88 -8.86
N PHE A 95 -5.27 11.30 -8.43
CA PHE A 95 -3.95 11.67 -8.96
C PHE A 95 -3.71 11.23 -10.42
N LYS A 96 -4.63 10.48 -11.05
CA LYS A 96 -4.52 10.10 -12.46
C LYS A 96 -4.70 11.26 -13.43
N GLU A 97 -5.54 12.23 -13.06
CA GLU A 97 -6.07 13.24 -13.98
C GLU A 97 -5.57 14.65 -13.67
N ILE A 98 -4.67 14.79 -12.70
CA ILE A 98 -4.18 16.07 -12.22
C ILE A 98 -2.71 16.28 -12.58
N GLU A 99 -2.38 17.49 -13.02
CA GLU A 99 -1.00 17.95 -13.13
C GLU A 99 -0.45 18.33 -11.76
N LEU A 100 0.63 17.66 -11.35
CA LEU A 100 1.29 17.89 -10.07
C LEU A 100 2.57 18.67 -10.28
N SER A 101 2.80 19.66 -9.43
CA SER A 101 4.09 20.34 -9.39
C SER A 101 5.18 19.40 -8.85
N GLU A 102 6.44 19.70 -9.14
CA GLU A 102 7.57 18.95 -8.58
C GLU A 102 7.60 18.98 -7.05
N GLU A 103 7.09 20.05 -6.44
CA GLU A 103 6.95 20.13 -4.99
C GLU A 103 5.84 19.19 -4.48
N ASP A 104 4.69 19.12 -5.16
CA ASP A 104 3.63 18.17 -4.82
C ASP A 104 4.13 16.72 -4.90
N LYS A 105 4.89 16.38 -5.95
CA LYS A 105 5.47 15.04 -6.12
C LYS A 105 6.43 14.69 -4.98
N LYS A 106 7.25 15.64 -4.52
CA LYS A 106 8.12 15.45 -3.35
C LYS A 106 7.33 15.24 -2.06
N ILE A 107 6.29 16.05 -1.84
CA ILE A 107 5.41 15.91 -0.66
C ILE A 107 4.73 14.54 -0.66
N ILE A 108 4.16 14.11 -1.80
CA ILE A 108 3.52 12.79 -1.92
C ILE A 108 4.52 11.67 -1.67
N ALA A 109 5.72 11.75 -2.27
CA ALA A 109 6.76 10.76 -2.06
C ALA A 109 7.17 10.64 -0.58
N GLU A 110 7.22 11.76 0.15
CA GLU A 110 7.49 11.76 1.59
C GLU A 110 6.34 11.15 2.39
N LEU A 111 5.09 11.52 2.07
CA LEU A 111 3.91 10.96 2.72
C LEU A 111 3.82 9.43 2.53
N LEU A 112 4.16 8.91 1.35
CA LEU A 112 4.14 7.48 1.09
C LEU A 112 5.16 6.69 1.93
N LYS A 113 6.22 7.32 2.46
CA LYS A 113 7.18 6.64 3.36
C LYS A 113 6.56 6.22 4.70
N ILE A 114 5.39 6.78 5.05
CA ILE A 114 4.57 6.40 6.20
C ILE A 114 4.01 4.98 6.00
N GLN A 115 3.78 4.55 4.75
CA GLN A 115 3.32 3.20 4.46
C GLN A 115 4.45 2.20 4.74
N ARG A 116 4.22 1.32 5.71
CA ARG A 116 5.19 0.32 6.19
C ARG A 116 4.73 -1.06 5.75
N PHE A 117 5.26 -1.55 4.64
CA PHE A 117 4.85 -2.84 4.07
C PHE A 117 6.04 -3.72 3.73
N TYR A 118 5.94 -4.99 4.12
CA TYR A 118 6.96 -6.02 3.99
C TYR A 118 6.41 -7.22 3.22
N ILE A 119 7.30 -8.02 2.64
CA ILE A 119 6.98 -9.35 2.09
C ILE A 119 7.72 -10.39 2.92
N PHE A 120 7.02 -11.42 3.39
CA PHE A 120 7.58 -12.59 4.04
C PHE A 120 7.41 -13.79 3.13
N LEU A 121 8.52 -14.35 2.62
CA LEU A 121 8.52 -15.58 1.83
C LEU A 121 8.89 -16.76 2.72
N VAL A 122 7.94 -17.66 2.94
CA VAL A 122 8.07 -18.77 3.87
C VAL A 122 8.46 -20.04 3.14
N HIS A 123 9.60 -20.60 3.49
CA HIS A 123 10.07 -21.91 3.02
C HIS A 123 9.76 -23.04 4.00
N TYR A 124 9.40 -22.73 5.24
CA TYR A 124 8.94 -23.70 6.24
C TYR A 124 8.07 -23.02 7.31
N PRO A 125 7.03 -23.69 7.81
CA PRO A 125 6.49 -24.97 7.32
C PRO A 125 5.59 -24.77 6.08
N VAL A 126 5.87 -25.54 5.02
CA VAL A 126 5.06 -25.58 3.79
C VAL A 126 4.68 -27.01 3.43
N PHE A 127 3.62 -27.17 2.65
CA PHE A 127 3.20 -28.48 2.15
C PHE A 127 3.95 -28.86 0.87
N ASN A 128 4.20 -30.17 0.72
CA ASN A 128 4.55 -30.77 -0.56
C ASN A 128 3.31 -31.29 -1.30
N LYS A 129 3.53 -31.90 -2.47
CA LYS A 129 2.45 -32.50 -3.29
C LYS A 129 1.65 -33.62 -2.60
N ASN A 130 2.21 -34.22 -1.56
CA ASN A 130 1.59 -35.28 -0.77
C ASN A 130 0.87 -34.74 0.49
N GLY A 131 0.92 -33.42 0.74
CA GLY A 131 0.39 -32.82 1.96
C GLY A 131 1.29 -32.98 3.19
N GLU A 132 2.56 -33.37 3.00
CA GLU A 132 3.52 -33.50 4.09
C GLU A 132 4.20 -32.16 4.37
N LYS A 133 4.46 -31.87 5.65
CA LYS A 133 5.18 -30.67 6.10
C LYS A 133 6.67 -30.80 5.78
N ILE A 134 7.19 -29.92 4.94
CA ILE A 134 8.59 -29.90 4.51
C ILE A 134 9.19 -28.48 4.58
N ALA A 135 10.52 -28.41 4.51
CA ALA A 135 11.23 -27.18 4.17
C ALA A 135 11.53 -27.19 2.66
N SER A 136 11.11 -26.15 1.94
CA SER A 136 11.41 -26.00 0.51
C SER A 136 12.76 -25.34 0.31
N ALA A 137 13.43 -25.58 -0.83
CA ALA A 137 14.66 -24.88 -1.18
C ALA A 137 14.39 -23.44 -1.60
N ILE A 138 15.37 -22.54 -1.41
CA ILE A 138 15.31 -21.17 -1.90
C ILE A 138 15.57 -21.18 -3.41
N ALA A 139 14.62 -20.67 -4.20
CA ALA A 139 14.88 -20.39 -5.60
C ALA A 139 15.58 -19.03 -5.74
N ASN A 140 16.80 -19.00 -6.28
CA ASN A 140 17.59 -17.76 -6.42
C ASN A 140 16.85 -16.63 -7.16
N PHE A 141 15.97 -16.98 -8.10
CA PHE A 141 15.16 -16.00 -8.83
C PHE A 141 14.13 -15.30 -7.94
N ASP A 142 13.60 -15.96 -6.91
CA ASP A 142 12.62 -15.34 -5.99
C ASP A 142 13.24 -14.16 -5.22
N LEU A 143 14.51 -14.31 -4.79
CA LEU A 143 15.27 -13.23 -4.13
C LEU A 143 15.35 -11.99 -5.02
N HIS A 144 15.63 -12.17 -6.31
CA HIS A 144 15.77 -11.07 -7.26
C HIS A 144 14.43 -10.46 -7.66
N ASP A 145 13.42 -11.27 -7.93
CA ASP A 145 12.15 -10.78 -8.43
C ASP A 145 11.35 -10.07 -7.33
N LEU A 146 11.31 -10.65 -6.13
CA LEU A 146 10.62 -10.03 -5.00
C LEU A 146 11.34 -8.75 -4.53
N SER A 147 12.68 -8.72 -4.55
CA SER A 147 13.41 -7.51 -4.19
C SER A 147 13.19 -6.37 -5.19
N ARG A 148 13.09 -6.67 -6.49
CA ARG A 148 12.73 -5.68 -7.52
C ARG A 148 11.31 -5.18 -7.35
N LEU A 149 10.36 -6.09 -7.09
CA LEU A 149 8.98 -5.73 -6.78
C LEU A 149 8.93 -4.78 -5.57
N ALA A 150 9.58 -5.17 -4.47
CA ALA A 150 9.66 -4.39 -3.24
C ALA A 150 10.26 -3.00 -3.49
N ARG A 151 11.38 -2.92 -4.23
CA ARG A 151 12.03 -1.66 -4.56
C ARG A 151 11.19 -0.75 -5.44
N THR A 152 10.40 -1.33 -6.35
CA THR A 152 9.51 -0.62 -7.29
C THR A 152 8.36 0.04 -6.56
N TYR A 153 7.72 -0.66 -5.64
CA TYR A 153 6.57 -0.18 -4.87
C TYR A 153 6.94 0.49 -3.54
N GLY A 154 8.22 0.55 -3.19
CA GLY A 154 8.70 1.24 -1.99
C GLY A 154 8.45 0.47 -0.69
N LEU A 155 8.43 -0.86 -0.74
CA LEU A 155 8.36 -1.71 0.46
C LEU A 155 9.61 -1.54 1.33
N LYS A 156 9.45 -1.81 2.62
CA LYS A 156 10.50 -1.67 3.65
C LYS A 156 11.44 -2.88 3.71
N GLY A 157 10.98 -4.05 3.28
CA GLY A 157 11.82 -5.26 3.27
C GLY A 157 11.17 -6.48 2.64
N VAL A 158 12.01 -7.43 2.23
CA VAL A 158 11.66 -8.77 1.74
C VAL A 158 12.37 -9.79 2.61
N TYR A 159 11.63 -10.48 3.47
CA TYR A 159 12.20 -11.39 4.46
C TYR A 159 12.00 -12.82 3.98
N ILE A 160 13.08 -13.59 3.98
CA ILE A 160 13.10 -14.99 3.57
C ILE A 160 13.21 -15.84 4.82
N ILE A 161 12.21 -16.69 5.06
CA ILE A 161 12.13 -17.54 6.24
C ILE A 161 12.54 -18.96 5.83
N GLN A 162 13.72 -19.38 6.25
CA GLN A 162 14.33 -20.65 5.87
C GLN A 162 15.05 -21.29 7.06
N PRO A 163 14.58 -22.42 7.61
CA PRO A 163 15.20 -23.08 8.77
C PRO A 163 16.48 -23.85 8.43
N LEU A 164 16.72 -24.20 7.16
CA LEU A 164 17.93 -24.93 6.77
C LEU A 164 19.14 -24.00 6.67
N GLU A 165 20.16 -24.24 7.50
CA GLU A 165 21.37 -23.40 7.59
C GLU A 165 22.12 -23.30 6.25
N ASP A 166 22.30 -24.42 5.55
CA ASP A 166 23.01 -24.44 4.26
C ASP A 166 22.32 -23.59 3.19
N GLN A 167 20.97 -23.57 3.18
CA GLN A 167 20.19 -22.73 2.28
C GLN A 167 20.32 -21.25 2.65
N ARG A 168 20.34 -20.91 3.95
CA ARG A 168 20.57 -19.54 4.41
C ARG A 168 21.95 -19.03 3.98
N LYS A 169 23.01 -19.81 4.24
CA LYS A 169 24.39 -19.46 3.85
C LYS A 169 24.51 -19.22 2.34
N LEU A 170 23.97 -20.11 1.51
CA LEU A 170 24.00 -19.94 0.06
C LEU A 170 23.30 -18.65 -0.39
N ALA A 171 22.16 -18.34 0.22
CA ALA A 171 21.41 -17.13 -0.11
C ALA A 171 22.10 -15.86 0.41
N GLU A 172 22.73 -15.89 1.59
CA GLU A 172 23.56 -14.81 2.13
C GLU A 172 24.77 -14.54 1.23
N GLU A 173 25.52 -15.57 0.81
CA GLU A 173 26.64 -15.44 -0.13
C GLU A 173 26.20 -14.80 -1.46
N LEU A 174 25.03 -15.20 -1.97
CA LEU A 174 24.46 -14.61 -3.17
C LEU A 174 24.13 -13.13 -2.97
N ILE A 175 23.50 -12.77 -1.85
CA ILE A 175 23.18 -11.37 -1.53
C ILE A 175 24.47 -10.56 -1.42
N ASP A 176 25.47 -11.04 -0.68
CA ASP A 176 26.76 -10.38 -0.48
C ASP A 176 27.52 -10.19 -1.81
N TYR A 177 27.49 -11.16 -2.70
CA TYR A 177 28.06 -11.03 -4.03
C TYR A 177 27.48 -9.83 -4.81
N TRP A 178 26.16 -9.60 -4.71
CA TRP A 178 25.49 -8.48 -5.38
C TRP A 178 25.66 -7.14 -4.64
N LEU A 179 25.95 -7.16 -3.33
CA LEU A 179 26.25 -5.96 -2.55
C LEU A 179 27.70 -5.48 -2.69
N THR A 180 28.64 -6.40 -2.92
CA THR A 180 30.08 -6.13 -3.08
C THR A 180 30.45 -5.54 -4.45
N LYS A 181 31.67 -4.96 -4.54
CA LYS A 181 32.11 -4.12 -5.69
C LYS A 181 31.98 -4.80 -7.07
N LYS A 182 32.20 -6.11 -7.19
CA LYS A 182 32.16 -6.82 -8.49
C LYS A 182 30.75 -6.91 -9.08
N GLY A 183 29.75 -7.34 -8.31
CA GLY A 183 28.35 -7.38 -8.76
C GLY A 183 27.72 -5.99 -8.89
N ALA A 184 28.08 -5.08 -7.98
CA ALA A 184 27.59 -3.70 -7.95
C ALA A 184 28.04 -2.86 -9.15
N GLN A 185 29.28 -3.03 -9.61
CA GLN A 185 29.80 -2.34 -10.80
C GLN A 185 29.13 -2.84 -12.08
N TYR A 186 28.72 -4.11 -12.12
CA TYR A 186 28.05 -4.71 -13.28
C TYR A 186 26.59 -4.28 -13.40
N ASN A 187 25.83 -4.19 -12.29
CA ASN A 187 24.44 -3.72 -12.32
C ASN A 187 24.03 -2.98 -11.03
N PRO A 188 24.15 -1.64 -11.00
CA PRO A 188 23.78 -0.83 -9.83
C PRO A 188 22.30 -0.94 -9.42
N LEU A 189 21.39 -1.14 -10.38
CA LEU A 189 19.95 -1.24 -10.10
C LEU A 189 19.60 -2.52 -9.32
N ARG A 190 20.29 -3.62 -9.60
CA ARG A 190 20.10 -4.89 -8.87
C ARG A 190 20.56 -4.77 -7.42
N LYS A 191 21.62 -4.01 -7.16
CA LYS A 191 22.09 -3.73 -5.80
C LYS A 191 21.04 -3.00 -4.97
N GLU A 192 20.41 -1.97 -5.51
CA GLU A 192 19.40 -1.20 -4.75
C GLU A 192 18.17 -2.04 -4.38
N ALA A 193 17.81 -3.01 -5.21
CA ALA A 193 16.75 -3.96 -4.89
C ALA A 193 17.19 -4.94 -3.80
N ILE A 194 18.34 -5.61 -3.98
CA ILE A 194 18.75 -6.72 -3.12
C ILE A 194 19.02 -6.31 -1.66
N LYS A 195 19.37 -5.04 -1.40
CA LYS A 195 19.51 -4.49 -0.04
C LYS A 195 18.26 -4.66 0.84
N LEU A 196 17.08 -4.80 0.23
CA LEU A 196 15.84 -5.00 0.95
C LEU A 196 15.66 -6.44 1.44
N VAL A 197 16.48 -7.37 0.97
CA VAL A 197 16.37 -8.79 1.32
C VAL A 197 17.11 -9.05 2.64
N LYS A 198 16.41 -9.71 3.57
CA LYS A 198 16.99 -10.25 4.81
C LYS A 198 16.55 -11.70 4.99
N ILE A 199 17.39 -12.51 5.62
CA ILE A 199 17.15 -13.94 5.80
C ILE A 199 16.99 -14.23 7.28
N PHE A 200 16.00 -15.06 7.61
CA PHE A 200 15.61 -15.41 8.95
C PHE A 200 15.44 -16.92 9.07
N GLU A 201 15.74 -17.47 10.23
CA GLU A 201 15.54 -18.89 10.52
C GLU A 201 14.06 -19.23 10.72
N THR A 202 13.34 -18.34 11.41
CA THR A 202 11.93 -18.56 11.79
C THR A 202 11.06 -17.35 11.46
N LEU A 203 9.77 -17.59 11.32
CA LEU A 203 8.78 -16.53 11.17
C LEU A 203 8.78 -15.58 12.38
N ASP A 204 9.00 -16.09 13.59
CA ASP A 204 9.09 -15.29 14.81
C ASP A 204 10.25 -14.30 14.77
N SER A 205 11.44 -14.74 14.33
CA SER A 205 12.59 -13.83 14.20
C SER A 205 12.35 -12.73 13.16
N ALA A 206 11.64 -13.02 12.08
CA ALA A 206 11.25 -12.04 11.06
C ALA A 206 10.24 -11.01 11.61
N ILE A 207 9.27 -11.46 12.41
CA ILE A 207 8.27 -10.59 13.06
C ILE A 207 8.95 -9.67 14.08
N LEU A 208 9.83 -10.23 14.92
CA LEU A 208 10.57 -9.48 15.93
C LEU A 208 11.48 -8.41 15.32
N GLU A 209 12.09 -8.69 14.17
CA GLU A 209 12.87 -7.67 13.44
C GLU A 209 11.99 -6.50 13.02
N VAL A 210 10.80 -6.75 12.43
CA VAL A 210 9.89 -5.67 12.05
C VAL A 210 9.43 -4.89 13.27
N GLU A 211 9.10 -5.58 14.37
CA GLU A 211 8.71 -4.94 15.62
C GLU A 211 9.83 -4.07 16.21
N SER A 212 11.09 -4.52 16.12
CA SER A 212 12.25 -3.73 16.54
C SER A 212 12.49 -2.50 15.66
N ILE A 213 12.19 -2.57 14.37
CA ILE A 213 12.38 -1.45 13.43
C ILE A 213 11.24 -0.44 13.56
N GLU A 214 9.99 -0.92 13.63
CA GLU A 214 8.78 -0.10 13.49
C GLU A 214 8.12 0.22 14.84
N GLY A 215 8.60 -0.39 15.94
CA GLY A 215 8.10 -0.18 17.30
C GLY A 215 6.80 -0.92 17.63
N GLU A 216 6.28 -1.74 16.71
CA GLU A 216 5.06 -2.51 16.89
C GLU A 216 5.01 -3.74 15.97
N ARG A 217 4.34 -4.81 16.41
CA ARG A 217 4.16 -6.04 15.63
C ARG A 217 3.44 -5.77 14.29
N PRO A 218 3.94 -6.30 13.15
CA PRO A 218 3.23 -6.22 11.88
C PRO A 218 1.93 -7.02 11.89
N ILE A 219 0.93 -6.49 11.19
CA ILE A 219 -0.26 -7.24 10.79
C ILE A 219 0.13 -8.18 9.65
N LEU A 220 -0.09 -9.48 9.86
CA LEU A 220 0.24 -10.53 8.90
C LEU A 220 -0.93 -10.78 7.95
N LEU A 221 -0.68 -10.61 6.65
CA LEU A 221 -1.64 -10.85 5.57
C LEU A 221 -1.34 -12.20 4.92
N GLY A 222 -2.15 -13.21 5.23
CA GLY A 222 -2.05 -14.52 4.62
C GLY A 222 -2.62 -14.54 3.19
N THR A 223 -2.05 -15.40 2.35
CA THR A 223 -2.59 -15.69 1.01
C THR A 223 -2.86 -17.19 0.88
N ASP A 224 -4.05 -17.54 0.39
CA ASP A 224 -4.42 -18.91 0.05
C ASP A 224 -5.12 -18.87 -1.32
N ALA A 225 -4.80 -19.83 -2.19
CA ALA A 225 -5.49 -19.98 -3.47
C ALA A 225 -6.90 -20.58 -3.30
N SER A 226 -7.17 -21.23 -2.16
CA SER A 226 -8.46 -21.82 -1.84
C SER A 226 -9.28 -20.92 -0.90
N PRO A 227 -10.60 -20.78 -1.11
CA PRO A 227 -11.45 -19.88 -0.32
C PRO A 227 -11.87 -20.49 1.03
N LYS A 228 -10.99 -21.26 1.69
CA LYS A 228 -11.32 -21.99 2.93
C LYS A 228 -11.51 -21.06 4.13
N ARG A 229 -10.95 -19.85 4.08
CA ARG A 229 -10.94 -18.88 5.18
C ARG A 229 -11.67 -17.62 4.76
N LYS A 230 -12.27 -16.92 5.74
CA LYS A 230 -12.88 -15.61 5.51
C LYS A 230 -11.80 -14.65 5.02
N TYR A 231 -12.03 -14.08 3.84
CA TYR A 231 -11.09 -13.17 3.21
C TYR A 231 -11.57 -11.72 3.29
N VAL A 232 -10.62 -10.81 3.09
CA VAL A 232 -10.83 -9.37 2.91
C VAL A 232 -10.30 -8.94 1.55
N LYS A 233 -10.92 -7.93 0.95
CA LYS A 233 -10.46 -7.36 -0.31
C LYS A 233 -9.19 -6.55 -0.09
N CYS A 234 -8.35 -6.50 -1.12
CA CYS A 234 -7.13 -5.68 -1.10
C CYS A 234 -7.43 -4.19 -0.79
N GLU A 235 -8.61 -3.71 -1.15
CA GLU A 235 -9.03 -2.32 -0.92
C GLU A 235 -9.27 -2.01 0.56
N GLU A 236 -9.76 -3.00 1.32
CA GLU A 236 -10.04 -2.86 2.75
C GLU A 236 -8.74 -2.74 3.56
N ILE A 237 -7.65 -3.36 3.09
CA ILE A 237 -6.32 -3.29 3.70
C ILE A 237 -5.66 -1.92 3.53
N ARG A 238 -6.04 -1.14 2.50
CA ARG A 238 -5.34 0.11 2.15
C ARG A 238 -5.32 1.14 3.29
N ASN A 239 -6.34 1.16 4.14
CA ASN A 239 -6.36 2.07 5.29
C ASN A 239 -5.33 1.68 6.35
N LEU A 240 -5.12 0.38 6.57
CA LEU A 240 -4.18 -0.13 7.57
C LEU A 240 -2.73 0.23 7.24
N LEU A 241 -2.38 0.42 5.96
CA LEU A 241 -1.04 0.86 5.52
C LEU A 241 -0.59 2.16 6.19
N TRP A 242 -1.53 3.03 6.55
CA TRP A 242 -1.25 4.34 7.15
C TRP A 242 -1.10 4.30 8.67
N GLU A 243 -1.46 3.18 9.29
CA GLU A 243 -1.60 3.07 10.75
C GLU A 243 -0.67 2.03 11.34
N LYS A 244 -0.46 0.90 10.66
CA LYS A 244 0.27 -0.26 11.18
C LYS A 244 1.27 -0.79 10.14
N PRO A 245 2.38 -1.41 10.57
CA PRO A 245 3.21 -2.17 9.66
C PRO A 245 2.44 -3.41 9.21
N LEU A 246 2.56 -3.74 7.93
CA LEU A 246 1.94 -4.90 7.31
C LEU A 246 3.02 -5.84 6.76
N ALA A 247 2.75 -7.14 6.75
CA ALA A 247 3.60 -8.11 6.08
C ALA A 247 2.75 -9.09 5.26
N LEU A 248 3.01 -9.15 3.95
CA LEU A 248 2.39 -10.13 3.06
C LEU A 248 3.11 -11.47 3.22
N VAL A 249 2.40 -12.47 3.76
CA VAL A 249 2.95 -13.81 4.02
C VAL A 249 2.65 -14.71 2.83
N LEU A 250 3.70 -15.12 2.13
CA LEU A 250 3.65 -15.92 0.93
C LEU A 250 4.26 -17.30 1.18
N GLY A 251 3.55 -18.35 0.77
CA GLY A 251 4.05 -19.72 0.80
C GLY A 251 4.84 -20.09 -0.44
N THR A 252 5.70 -21.09 -0.28
CA THR A 252 6.39 -21.78 -1.36
C THR A 252 5.87 -23.21 -1.51
N ALA A 253 6.42 -23.98 -2.46
CA ALA A 253 5.99 -25.35 -2.76
C ALA A 253 4.48 -25.47 -3.05
N TRP A 254 3.72 -26.22 -2.25
CA TRP A 254 2.27 -26.40 -2.41
C TRP A 254 1.42 -25.54 -1.46
N GLY A 255 2.04 -24.55 -0.80
CA GLY A 255 1.36 -23.60 0.07
C GLY A 255 1.79 -23.68 1.54
N LEU A 256 1.34 -22.71 2.32
CA LEU A 256 1.63 -22.60 3.75
C LEU A 256 0.92 -23.70 4.55
N CYS A 257 1.57 -24.20 5.60
CA CYS A 257 0.89 -25.03 6.58
C CYS A 257 -0.09 -24.22 7.43
N ASP A 258 -1.12 -24.87 7.98
CA ASP A 258 -2.13 -24.24 8.83
C ASP A 258 -1.52 -23.53 10.05
N GLU A 259 -0.41 -24.04 10.59
CA GLU A 259 0.35 -23.39 11.67
C GLU A 259 0.82 -21.97 11.33
N VAL A 260 1.16 -21.68 10.08
CA VAL A 260 1.52 -20.33 9.63
C VAL A 260 0.25 -19.54 9.33
N LEU A 261 -0.73 -20.16 8.67
CA LEU A 261 -1.98 -19.51 8.31
C LEU A 261 -2.74 -19.03 9.56
N ASP A 262 -2.81 -19.83 10.62
CA ASP A 262 -3.50 -19.50 11.87
C ASP A 262 -2.87 -18.32 12.62
N ARG A 263 -1.64 -17.94 12.26
CA ARG A 263 -0.95 -16.76 12.78
C ARG A 263 -1.23 -15.49 11.98
N CYS A 264 -1.84 -15.60 10.79
CA CYS A 264 -2.19 -14.47 9.96
C CYS A 264 -3.43 -13.76 10.52
N ASP A 265 -3.36 -12.43 10.58
CA ASP A 265 -4.42 -11.59 11.12
C ASP A 265 -5.57 -11.43 10.11
N TYR A 266 -5.24 -11.38 8.82
CA TYR A 266 -6.21 -11.31 7.72
C TYR A 266 -5.79 -12.22 6.56
N PHE A 267 -6.77 -12.65 5.76
CA PHE A 267 -6.53 -13.38 4.52
C PHE A 267 -6.97 -12.54 3.34
N LEU A 268 -6.09 -12.37 2.35
CA LEU A 268 -6.45 -11.66 1.12
C LEU A 268 -7.33 -12.53 0.24
N GLU A 269 -8.29 -11.91 -0.44
CA GLU A 269 -9.11 -12.56 -1.45
C GLU A 269 -8.23 -13.30 -2.48
N PRO A 270 -8.50 -14.59 -2.76
CA PRO A 270 -7.75 -15.34 -3.77
C PRO A 270 -7.74 -14.63 -5.12
N ILE A 271 -6.64 -14.76 -5.86
CA ILE A 271 -6.54 -14.19 -7.21
C ILE A 271 -7.31 -15.10 -8.17
N TRP A 272 -8.47 -14.67 -8.62
CA TRP A 272 -9.27 -15.45 -9.58
C TRP A 272 -8.81 -15.24 -11.04
N GLY A 273 -8.77 -16.34 -11.79
CA GLY A 273 -8.63 -16.34 -13.24
C GLY A 273 -9.83 -15.70 -13.92
N ARG A 274 -9.65 -15.27 -15.18
CA ARG A 274 -10.70 -14.54 -15.92
C ARG A 274 -11.76 -15.45 -16.55
N LEU A 275 -11.35 -16.59 -17.10
CA LEU A 275 -12.19 -17.44 -17.94
C LEU A 275 -12.62 -18.73 -17.24
N ASP A 276 -11.74 -19.28 -16.41
CA ASP A 276 -11.95 -20.55 -15.72
C ASP A 276 -11.58 -20.42 -14.23
N THR A 277 -11.58 -21.57 -13.54
CA THR A 277 -11.26 -21.66 -12.11
C THR A 277 -9.76 -21.77 -11.83
N TYR A 278 -8.89 -21.71 -12.84
CA TYR A 278 -7.44 -21.82 -12.65
C TYR A 278 -6.90 -20.57 -11.96
N ASN A 279 -6.34 -20.76 -10.76
CA ASN A 279 -5.71 -19.71 -9.97
C ASN A 279 -4.36 -20.11 -9.35
N HIS A 280 -3.75 -21.20 -9.84
CA HIS A 280 -2.45 -21.67 -9.38
C HIS A 280 -1.30 -20.84 -9.98
N LEU A 281 -1.08 -19.66 -9.39
CA LEU A 281 -0.01 -18.74 -9.78
C LEU A 281 1.32 -19.09 -9.10
N SER A 282 2.43 -18.76 -9.77
CA SER A 282 3.72 -18.74 -9.09
C SER A 282 3.73 -17.69 -7.97
N VAL A 283 4.51 -17.94 -6.92
CA VAL A 283 4.59 -17.01 -5.77
C VAL A 283 4.98 -15.59 -6.19
N ARG A 284 5.88 -15.45 -7.17
CA ARG A 284 6.31 -14.16 -7.75
C ARG A 284 5.17 -13.44 -8.46
N SER A 285 4.38 -14.18 -9.23
CA SER A 285 3.21 -13.64 -9.94
C SER A 285 2.12 -13.21 -8.96
N ALA A 286 1.82 -14.06 -7.97
CA ALA A 286 0.87 -13.75 -6.91
C ALA A 286 1.30 -12.52 -6.12
N ALA A 287 2.56 -12.45 -5.70
CA ALA A 287 3.13 -11.30 -5.01
C ALA A 287 2.95 -10.02 -5.82
N SER A 288 3.31 -10.05 -7.11
CA SER A 288 3.22 -8.88 -7.99
C SER A 288 1.78 -8.37 -8.11
N ILE A 289 0.81 -9.29 -8.24
CA ILE A 289 -0.61 -8.95 -8.35
C ILE A 289 -1.15 -8.38 -7.03
N PHE A 290 -0.85 -9.01 -5.89
CA PHE A 290 -1.30 -8.50 -4.59
C PHE A 290 -0.71 -7.12 -4.28
N ILE A 291 0.59 -6.96 -4.50
CA ILE A 291 1.27 -5.68 -4.28
C ILE A 291 0.69 -4.59 -5.20
N ASP A 292 0.45 -4.87 -6.49
CA ASP A 292 -0.17 -3.89 -7.39
C ASP A 292 -1.63 -3.58 -7.00
N ARG A 293 -2.44 -4.59 -6.64
CA ARG A 293 -3.83 -4.38 -6.19
C ARG A 293 -3.92 -3.52 -4.93
N ILE A 294 -2.95 -3.65 -4.02
CA ILE A 294 -2.90 -2.89 -2.77
C ILE A 294 -2.30 -1.50 -2.99
N LEU A 295 -1.11 -1.43 -3.61
CA LEU A 295 -0.29 -0.22 -3.66
C LEU A 295 -0.31 0.53 -5.00
N GLY A 296 -0.71 -0.10 -6.10
CA GLY A 296 -0.66 0.48 -7.45
C GLY A 296 -1.45 1.79 -7.58
N ILE A 297 -2.51 1.94 -6.79
CA ILE A 297 -3.31 3.16 -6.74
C ILE A 297 -2.52 4.39 -6.24
N TYR A 298 -1.44 4.17 -5.48
CA TYR A 298 -0.58 5.22 -4.95
C TYR A 298 0.55 5.61 -5.90
N SER A 299 0.71 4.93 -7.04
CA SER A 299 1.75 5.22 -8.02
C SER A 299 1.34 6.25 -9.08
N TYR A 300 0.07 6.70 -9.09
CA TYR A 300 -0.44 7.55 -10.16
C TYR A 300 0.22 8.93 -10.24
N TYR A 301 0.71 9.47 -9.12
CA TYR A 301 1.39 10.76 -9.08
C TYR A 301 2.71 10.81 -9.90
N LYS A 302 3.25 9.65 -10.31
CA LYS A 302 4.47 9.55 -11.12
C LYS A 302 4.21 9.49 -12.62
N LYS A 303 2.95 9.39 -13.07
CA LYS A 303 2.65 9.08 -14.48
C LYS A 303 2.79 10.24 -15.47
N TYR A 304 3.12 11.45 -15.01
CA TYR A 304 3.35 12.63 -15.85
C TYR A 304 4.44 13.53 -15.24
#